data_AF-A0A4Y8BLH8-F1
#
_entry.id   AF-A0A4Y8BLH8-F1
#
_cell.length_a   1.000
_cell.length_b   1.000
_cell.length_c   1.000
_cell.angle_alpha   90.00
_cell.angle_beta   90.00
_cell.angle_gamma   90.00
#
_symmetry.space_group_name_H-M   'P 1'
#
loop_
_entity.id
_entity.type
_entity.pdbx_description
1 polymer ?
#
loop_
_entity_poly.entity_id
_entity_poly.type
_entity_poly.pdbx_seq_one_letter_code
_entity_poly.pdbx_strand_id
1 'polypeptide(L)'
;MELKRVIVKPSDKDRFELMQDYEFSLPSLNAKIEKGFKSNGANIPRLFWSIYPPNKPEYLSAVVIHDFLCEKAKTREDYKLADLALKEAMQALNCNGFKVFVFYHSCDIYHSIKCFLKGVFK
;
A
#
# COMPACT_ATOMS: atom_id res chain seq x y z
N MET A 1 -9.20 -16.28 -4.88
CA MET A 1 -10.12 -15.33 -4.21
C MET A 1 -10.01 -14.00 -4.94
N GLU A 2 -11.13 -13.39 -5.32
CA GLU A 2 -11.13 -12.09 -5.99
C GLU A 2 -11.09 -10.97 -4.94
N LEU A 3 -10.15 -10.02 -5.07
CA LEU A 3 -10.04 -8.88 -4.16
C LEU A 3 -11.07 -7.82 -4.53
N LYS A 4 -11.97 -7.48 -3.60
CA LYS A 4 -12.96 -6.41 -3.80
C LYS A 4 -12.26 -5.06 -3.98
N ARG A 5 -12.87 -4.16 -4.76
CA ARG A 5 -12.36 -2.79 -4.89
C ARG A 5 -12.85 -1.90 -3.75
N VAL A 6 -11.97 -1.00 -3.30
CA VAL A 6 -12.31 0.01 -2.28
C VAL A 6 -13.32 1.02 -2.82
N ILE A 7 -14.18 1.52 -1.94
CA ILE A 7 -15.05 2.67 -2.20
C ILE A 7 -14.51 3.84 -1.39
N VAL A 8 -14.05 4.88 -2.08
CA VAL A 8 -13.40 6.03 -1.48
C VAL A 8 -14.00 7.33 -2.00
N LYS A 9 -13.87 8.41 -1.20
CA LYS A 9 -14.02 9.78 -1.66
C LYS A 9 -12.67 10.51 -1.61
N PRO A 10 -12.43 11.50 -2.48
CA PRO A 10 -11.33 12.44 -2.29
C PRO A 10 -11.47 13.13 -0.92
N SER A 11 -10.36 13.23 -0.18
CA SER A 11 -10.32 13.94 1.11
C SER A 11 -9.40 15.16 1.09
N ASP A 12 -8.36 15.12 0.25
CA ASP A 12 -7.36 16.17 0.06
C ASP A 12 -6.62 15.91 -1.27
N LYS A 13 -5.65 16.76 -1.62
CA LYS A 13 -4.75 16.55 -2.76
C LYS A 13 -4.05 15.19 -2.63
N ASP A 14 -4.35 14.30 -3.58
CA ASP A 14 -3.82 12.93 -3.66
C ASP A 14 -4.15 12.05 -2.44
N ARG A 15 -5.22 12.35 -1.68
CA ARG A 15 -5.65 11.56 -0.52
C ARG A 15 -7.08 11.06 -0.65
N PHE A 16 -7.32 9.84 -0.19
CA PHE A 16 -8.61 9.17 -0.26
C PHE A 16 -9.08 8.70 1.10
N GLU A 17 -10.37 8.88 1.37
CA GLU A 17 -11.03 8.39 2.59
C GLU A 17 -11.96 7.24 2.25
N LEU A 18 -11.86 6.13 3.00
CA LEU A 18 -12.77 4.98 2.87
C LEU A 18 -14.20 5.37 3.28
N MET A 19 -15.15 5.09 2.40
CA MET A 19 -16.57 5.38 2.62
C MET A 19 -17.31 4.31 3.41
N GLN A 20 -16.72 3.12 3.50
CA GLN A 20 -17.23 1.95 4.20
C GLN A 20 -16.07 1.10 4.71
N ASP A 21 -16.38 0.19 5.63
CA ASP A 21 -15.42 -0.82 6.06
C ASP A 21 -14.94 -1.64 4.87
N TYR A 22 -13.65 -1.94 4.85
CA TYR A 22 -13.01 -2.70 3.79
C TYR A 22 -12.31 -3.93 4.38
N GLU A 23 -12.89 -5.09 4.10
CA GLU A 23 -12.36 -6.38 4.50
C GLU A 23 -11.65 -7.02 3.31
N PHE A 24 -10.46 -7.56 3.56
CA PHE A 24 -9.66 -8.22 2.55
C PHE A 24 -9.01 -9.49 3.08
N SER A 25 -8.78 -10.42 2.15
CA SER A 25 -8.13 -11.69 2.40
C SER A 25 -7.01 -11.87 1.38
N LEU A 26 -5.78 -11.95 1.88
CA LEU A 26 -4.56 -12.15 1.09
C LEU A 26 -3.84 -13.40 1.59
N PRO A 27 -2.99 -14.04 0.76
CA PRO A 27 -2.23 -15.21 1.18
C PRO A 27 -1.39 -14.99 2.46
N SER A 28 -0.83 -13.78 2.62
CA SER A 28 -0.02 -13.43 3.80
C SER A 28 -0.82 -13.00 5.03
N LEU A 29 -2.01 -12.40 4.86
CA LEU A 29 -2.83 -11.93 5.98
C LEU A 29 -4.28 -11.61 5.60
N ASN A 30 -5.15 -11.61 6.61
CA ASN A 30 -6.53 -11.15 6.51
C ASN A 30 -6.75 -10.01 7.50
N ALA A 31 -7.38 -8.92 7.06
CA ALA A 31 -7.66 -7.79 7.94
C ALA A 31 -8.88 -6.99 7.48
N LYS A 32 -9.31 -6.10 8.38
CA LYS A 32 -10.39 -5.15 8.18
C LYS A 32 -9.86 -3.74 8.39
N ILE A 33 -10.18 -2.85 7.45
CA ILE A 33 -9.92 -1.41 7.53
C ILE A 33 -11.25 -0.72 7.82
N GLU A 34 -11.30 0.06 8.89
CA GLU A 34 -12.52 0.77 9.28
C GLU A 34 -12.82 1.94 8.35
N LYS A 35 -14.11 2.22 8.16
CA LYS A 35 -14.60 3.43 7.49
C LYS A 35 -13.92 4.67 8.06
N GLY A 36 -13.56 5.61 7.18
CA GLY A 36 -12.90 6.87 7.55
C GLY A 36 -11.38 6.80 7.55
N PHE A 37 -10.76 5.63 7.32
CA PHE A 37 -9.32 5.53 7.07
C PHE A 37 -8.92 6.39 5.86
N LYS A 38 -7.82 7.14 6.01
CA LYS A 38 -7.31 8.07 5.00
C LYS A 38 -6.01 7.55 4.40
N SER A 39 -6.08 7.04 3.18
CA SER A 39 -4.90 6.66 2.39
C SER A 39 -4.26 7.91 1.80
N ASN A 40 -2.92 7.93 1.82
CA ASN A 40 -2.10 9.01 1.26
C ASN A 40 -1.59 8.69 -0.16
N GLY A 41 -2.06 7.59 -0.76
CA GLY A 41 -1.69 7.18 -2.11
C GLY A 41 -0.38 6.37 -2.19
N ALA A 42 0.02 5.70 -1.12
CA ALA A 42 1.35 5.09 -0.96
C ALA A 42 2.46 6.14 -0.88
N ASN A 43 3.19 6.13 0.24
CA ASN A 43 4.43 6.89 0.46
C ASN A 43 5.61 6.34 -0.38
N ILE A 44 5.38 6.07 -1.66
CA ILE A 44 6.42 5.73 -2.63
C ILE A 44 7.24 7.00 -2.88
N PRO A 45 8.58 6.93 -2.95
CA PRO A 45 9.41 8.08 -3.29
C PRO A 45 8.87 8.80 -4.53
N ARG A 46 8.70 10.13 -4.44
CA ARG A 46 8.13 10.97 -5.53
C ARG A 46 8.83 10.78 -6.88
N LEU A 47 10.07 10.32 -6.89
CA LEU A 47 10.82 9.98 -8.09
C LEU A 47 10.11 8.92 -8.95
N PHE A 48 9.28 8.06 -8.35
CA PHE A 48 8.53 7.01 -9.05
C PHE A 48 7.12 7.43 -9.49
N TRP A 49 6.64 8.61 -9.06
CA TRP A 49 5.30 9.11 -9.42
C TRP A 49 5.16 9.50 -10.90
N SER A 50 6.27 9.83 -11.58
CA SER A 50 6.26 10.12 -13.02
C SER A 50 5.94 8.89 -13.88
N ILE A 51 6.21 7.69 -13.35
CA ILE A 51 5.97 6.42 -14.03
C ILE A 51 4.63 5.81 -13.57
N TYR A 52 4.21 6.05 -12.32
CA TYR A 52 3.00 5.48 -11.76
C TYR A 52 2.24 6.47 -10.87
N PRO A 53 1.13 7.05 -11.36
CA PRO A 53 0.27 7.89 -10.55
C PRO A 53 -0.31 7.05 -9.41
N PRO A 54 -0.10 7.44 -8.14
CA PRO A 54 -0.53 6.65 -6.97
C PRO A 54 -2.03 6.29 -6.97
N ASN A 55 -2.81 7.08 -7.70
CA ASN A 55 -4.27 7.14 -7.62
C ASN A 55 -4.97 6.40 -8.77
N LYS A 56 -4.31 5.48 -9.47
CA LYS A 56 -4.96 4.71 -10.53
C LYS A 56 -5.98 3.73 -9.93
N PRO A 57 -7.23 3.70 -10.42
CA PRO A 57 -8.25 2.76 -9.95
C PRO A 57 -7.81 1.29 -10.02
N GLU A 58 -6.91 0.96 -10.94
CA GLU A 58 -6.33 -0.36 -11.17
C GLU A 58 -5.80 -1.00 -9.87
N TYR A 59 -5.02 -0.27 -9.08
CA TYR A 59 -4.33 -0.76 -7.88
C TYR A 59 -4.63 0.05 -6.62
N LEU A 60 -5.58 0.98 -6.65
CA LEU A 60 -5.93 1.82 -5.51
C LEU A 60 -6.28 1.01 -4.26
N SER A 61 -6.99 -0.11 -4.40
CA SER A 61 -7.28 -0.99 -3.25
C SER A 61 -6.03 -1.57 -2.61
N ALA A 62 -5.02 -1.94 -3.42
CA ALA A 62 -3.75 -2.45 -2.93
C ALA A 62 -2.95 -1.35 -2.20
N VAL A 63 -3.00 -0.12 -2.71
CA VAL A 63 -2.41 1.06 -2.08
C VAL A 63 -3.06 1.36 -0.73
N VAL A 64 -4.39 1.30 -0.62
CA VAL A 64 -5.11 1.49 0.65
C VAL A 64 -4.69 0.44 1.70
N ILE A 65 -4.57 -0.82 1.29
CA ILE A 65 -4.08 -1.90 2.17
C ILE A 65 -2.65 -1.61 2.65
N HIS A 66 -1.78 -1.21 1.72
CA HIS A 66 -0.37 -0.89 2.02
C HIS A 66 -0.25 0.25 3.03
N ASP A 67 -0.92 1.38 2.77
CA ASP A 67 -0.90 2.54 3.65
C ASP A 67 -1.36 2.18 5.08
N PHE A 68 -2.44 1.41 5.18
CA PHE A 68 -2.98 0.97 6.47
C PHE A 68 -1.98 0.12 7.26
N LEU A 69 -1.29 -0.81 6.61
CA LEU A 69 -0.27 -1.65 7.24
C LEU A 69 0.97 -0.83 7.60
N CYS A 70 1.40 0.09 6.72
CA CYS A 70 2.52 0.99 6.96
C CYS A 70 2.31 1.96 8.13
N GLU A 71 1.08 2.43 8.36
CA GLU A 71 0.74 3.25 9.54
C GLU A 71 0.85 2.46 10.85
N LYS A 72 0.59 1.15 10.80
CA LYS A 72 0.67 0.26 11.96
C LYS A 72 2.08 -0.32 12.19
N ALA A 73 2.95 -0.23 11.18
CA ALA A 73 4.28 -0.82 11.20
C ALA A 73 5.22 -0.15 12.21
N LYS A 74 5.84 -0.96 13.08
CA LYS A 74 6.82 -0.55 14.09
C LYS A 74 8.21 -1.10 13.79
N THR A 75 8.29 -2.23 13.09
CA THR A 75 9.52 -2.96 12.79
C THR A 75 9.79 -3.05 11.29
N ARG A 76 10.97 -3.52 10.90
CA ARG A 76 11.28 -3.78 9.48
C ARG A 76 10.44 -4.93 8.94
N GLU A 77 10.15 -5.91 9.78
CA GLU A 77 9.30 -7.07 9.47
C GLU A 77 7.87 -6.63 9.17
N ASP A 78 7.32 -5.68 9.91
CA ASP A 78 5.99 -5.11 9.65
C ASP A 78 5.93 -4.43 8.27
N TYR A 79 6.99 -3.69 7.90
CA TYR A 79 7.08 -3.09 6.57
C TYR A 79 7.21 -4.15 5.47
N LYS A 80 7.97 -5.24 5.69
CA LYS A 80 8.03 -6.37 4.73
C LYS A 80 6.66 -6.99 4.52
N LEU A 81 5.88 -7.14 5.60
CA LEU A 81 4.52 -7.65 5.52
C LEU A 81 3.62 -6.70 4.72
N ALA A 82 3.72 -5.39 4.96
CA ALA A 82 2.99 -4.38 4.19
C ALA A 82 3.35 -4.45 2.69
N ASP A 83 4.64 -4.51 2.35
CA ASP A 83 5.12 -4.58 0.97
C ASP A 83 4.70 -5.89 0.29
N LEU A 84 4.72 -7.01 1.01
CA LEU A 84 4.20 -8.29 0.53
C LEU A 84 2.68 -8.23 0.27
N ALA A 85 1.90 -7.65 1.19
CA ALA A 85 0.46 -7.48 1.03
C ALA A 85 0.13 -6.59 -0.19
N LEU A 86 0.92 -5.54 -0.44
CA LEU A 86 0.80 -4.73 -1.66
C LEU A 86 0.98 -5.57 -2.92
N LYS A 87 2.04 -6.38 -2.97
CA LYS A 87 2.32 -7.28 -4.10
C LYS A 87 1.16 -8.25 -4.34
N GLU A 88 0.72 -8.95 -3.29
CA GLU A 88 -0.36 -9.93 -3.37
C GLU A 88 -1.68 -9.28 -3.80
N ALA A 89 -2.02 -8.11 -3.25
CA ALA A 89 -3.22 -7.38 -3.62
C ALA A 89 -3.18 -6.91 -5.08
N MET A 90 -2.04 -6.39 -5.56
CA MET A 90 -1.90 -6.00 -6.97
C MET A 90 -2.03 -7.20 -7.91
N GLN A 91 -1.48 -8.37 -7.54
CA GLN A 91 -1.65 -9.61 -8.29
C GLN A 91 -3.12 -10.06 -8.32
N ALA A 92 -3.82 -9.99 -7.19
CA ALA A 92 -5.24 -10.31 -7.10
C ALA A 92 -6.12 -9.35 -7.92
N LEU A 93 -5.68 -8.11 -8.13
CA LEU A 93 -6.32 -7.13 -9.01
C LEU A 93 -5.92 -7.28 -10.49
N ASN A 94 -5.14 -8.32 -10.84
CA ASN A 94 -4.63 -8.59 -12.19
C ASN A 94 -3.77 -7.45 -12.77
N CYS A 95 -3.00 -6.75 -11.92
CA CYS A 95 -2.02 -5.78 -12.38
C CYS A 95 -0.90 -6.49 -13.17
N ASN A 96 -0.33 -5.81 -14.16
CA ASN A 96 0.80 -6.33 -14.94
C ASN A 96 2.00 -6.67 -14.02
N GLY A 97 2.59 -7.85 -14.20
CA GLY A 97 3.70 -8.36 -13.38
C GLY A 97 4.92 -7.43 -13.30
N PHE A 98 5.25 -6.68 -14.37
CA PHE A 98 6.33 -5.70 -14.32
C PHE A 98 6.00 -4.55 -13.36
N LYS A 99 4.74 -4.06 -13.35
CA LYS A 99 4.30 -3.04 -12.41
C LYS A 99 4.39 -3.56 -10.98
N VAL A 100 3.89 -4.78 -10.75
CA VAL A 100 3.94 -5.44 -9.44
C VAL A 100 5.37 -5.54 -8.93
N PHE A 101 6.30 -5.98 -9.80
CA PHE A 101 7.72 -6.06 -9.49
C PHE A 101 8.30 -4.71 -9.08
N VAL A 102 8.07 -3.66 -9.88
CA VAL A 102 8.60 -2.31 -9.59
C VAL A 102 8.04 -1.78 -8.27
N PHE A 103 6.74 -1.90 -8.02
CA PHE A 103 6.11 -1.42 -6.78
C PHE A 103 6.69 -2.12 -5.55
N TYR A 104 6.72 -3.45 -5.57
CA TYR A 104 7.21 -4.26 -4.46
C TYR A 104 8.66 -3.92 -4.10
N HIS A 105 9.56 -3.93 -5.09
CA HIS A 105 10.98 -3.68 -4.82
C HIS A 105 11.25 -2.22 -4.44
N SER A 106 10.53 -1.26 -5.02
CA SER A 106 10.70 0.16 -4.67
C SER A 106 10.29 0.43 -3.22
N CYS A 107 9.16 -0.14 -2.77
CA CYS A 107 8.71 0.03 -1.39
C CYS A 107 9.63 -0.69 -0.39
N ASP A 108 10.06 -1.92 -0.71
CA ASP A 108 10.95 -2.68 0.17
C ASP A 108 12.31 -1.99 0.36
N ILE A 109 12.90 -1.45 -0.72
CA ILE A 109 14.15 -0.68 -0.67
C ILE A 109 13.95 0.59 0.17
N TYR A 110 12.87 1.34 -0.09
CA TYR A 110 12.56 2.56 0.66
C TYR A 110 12.42 2.28 2.16
N HIS A 111 11.65 1.26 2.54
CA HIS A 111 11.48 0.88 3.94
C HIS A 111 12.77 0.35 4.58
N SER A 112 13.60 -0.36 3.81
CA SER A 112 14.92 -0.78 4.26
C SER A 112 15.80 0.42 4.62
N ILE A 113 15.89 1.41 3.73
CA ILE A 113 16.64 2.66 3.95
C ILE A 113 16.04 3.43 5.13
N LYS A 114 14.72 3.59 5.19
CA LYS A 114 14.00 4.28 6.28
C LYS A 114 14.30 3.65 7.63
N CYS A 115 14.27 2.32 7.74
CA CYS A 115 14.56 1.60 8.97
C CYS A 115 16.04 1.70 9.36
N PHE A 116 16.94 1.57 8.39
CA PHE A 116 18.37 1.75 8.61
C PHE A 116 18.68 3.14 9.16
N LEU A 117 18.18 4.20 8.52
CA LEU A 117 18.37 5.58 9.00
C LEU A 117 17.80 5.77 10.41
N LYS A 118 16.58 5.30 10.69
CA LYS A 118 16.01 5.38 12.06
C LYS A 118 16.84 4.62 13.10
N GLY A 119 17.47 3.51 12.73
CA GLY A 119 18.38 2.76 13.59
C GLY A 119 19.73 3.44 13.80
N VAL A 120 20.21 4.22 12.83
CA VAL A 120 21.43 5.04 12.93
C VAL A 120 21.23 6.24 13.88
N PHE A 121 20.01 6.77 13.98
CA PHE A 121 19.67 7.90 14.85
C PHE A 121 19.10 7.48 16.23
N LYS A 122 19.31 6.23 16.65
CA LYS A 122 18.86 5.71 17.95
C LYS A 122 20.02 5.53 18.92
#